data_AF-A0A3A6U9Z6-F1
#
_entry.id   AF-A0A3A6U9Z6-F1
#
_cell.length_a   1.000
_cell.length_b   1.000
_cell.length_c   1.000
_cell.angle_alpha   90.00
_cell.angle_beta   90.00
_cell.angle_gamma   90.00
#
_symmetry.space_group_name_H-M   'P 1'
#
loop_
_entity.id
_entity.type
_entity.pdbx_description
1 polymer ?
#
loop_
_entity_poly.entity_id
_entity_poly.type
_entity_poly.pdbx_seq_one_letter_code
_entity_poly.pdbx_strand_id
1 'polypeptide(L)'
;MLSNKKFSIKQIADIFEVCEITVSNWITAWYEQGVSSLFDDKRSGRPSIYSQEEASLLKSFVDEEPHQLKRAQSLIQNSTGKECSLGTVKRTIKKI
;
A
#
# COMPACT_ATOMS: atom_id res chain seq x y z
N MET A 1 -16.76 -22.37 -8.98
CA MET A 1 -17.36 -21.70 -7.80
C MET A 1 -18.55 -22.51 -7.30
N LEU A 2 -18.66 -22.76 -6.00
CA LEU A 2 -19.75 -23.57 -5.40
C LEU A 2 -21.14 -22.94 -5.64
N SER A 3 -21.22 -21.61 -5.75
CA SER A 3 -22.45 -20.90 -6.14
C SER A 3 -23.01 -21.35 -7.49
N ASN A 4 -22.16 -21.65 -8.47
CA ASN A 4 -22.56 -22.13 -9.81
C ASN A 4 -23.18 -23.55 -9.74
N LYS A 5 -22.82 -24.32 -8.70
CA LYS A 5 -23.40 -25.64 -8.40
C LYS A 5 -24.71 -25.57 -7.58
N LYS A 6 -25.36 -24.39 -7.51
CA LYS A 6 -26.62 -24.12 -6.78
C LYS A 6 -26.54 -24.24 -5.25
N PHE A 7 -25.35 -24.16 -4.66
CA PHE A 7 -25.23 -24.05 -3.21
C PHE A 7 -25.74 -22.69 -2.75
N SER A 8 -26.55 -22.67 -1.69
CA SER A 8 -26.97 -21.44 -1.04
C SER A 8 -25.80 -20.78 -0.31
N ILE A 9 -25.85 -19.46 -0.14
CA ILE A 9 -24.82 -18.69 0.59
C ILE A 9 -24.62 -19.25 2.00
N LYS A 10 -25.71 -19.66 2.66
CA LYS A 10 -25.68 -20.27 4.00
C LYS A 10 -24.90 -21.58 4.05
N GLN A 11 -25.10 -22.46 3.06
CA GLN A 11 -24.37 -23.72 2.99
C GLN A 11 -22.88 -23.49 2.72
N ILE A 12 -22.55 -22.50 1.88
CA ILE A 12 -21.15 -22.15 1.62
C ILE A 12 -20.52 -21.57 2.89
N ALA A 13 -21.23 -20.70 3.61
CA ALA A 13 -20.79 -20.13 4.87
C ALA A 13 -20.49 -21.21 5.92
N ASP A 14 -21.38 -22.21 6.04
CA ASP A 14 -21.22 -23.36 6.94
C ASP A 14 -20.02 -24.24 6.55
N ILE A 15 -19.85 -24.57 5.26
CA ILE A 15 -18.72 -25.37 4.75
C ILE A 15 -17.37 -24.72 5.04
N PHE A 16 -17.29 -23.39 4.93
CA PHE A 16 -16.05 -22.64 5.11
C PHE A 16 -15.90 -22.03 6.51
N GLU A 17 -16.84 -22.29 7.42
CA GLU A 17 -16.88 -21.73 8.78
C GLU A 17 -16.72 -20.19 8.81
N VAL A 18 -17.33 -19.50 7.85
CA VAL A 18 -17.30 -18.03 7.74
C VAL A 18 -18.70 -17.43 7.78
N CYS A 19 -18.80 -16.13 8.01
CA CYS A 19 -20.08 -15.43 7.96
C CYS A 19 -20.65 -15.39 6.53
N GLU A 20 -21.99 -15.43 6.41
CA GLU A 20 -22.72 -15.29 5.13
C GLU A 20 -22.31 -14.03 4.34
N ILE A 21 -22.01 -12.94 5.06
CA ILE A 21 -21.54 -11.67 4.48
C ILE A 21 -20.20 -11.84 3.76
N THR A 22 -19.28 -12.61 4.32
CA THR A 22 -17.97 -12.89 3.72
C THR A 22 -18.13 -13.63 2.39
N VAL A 23 -19.00 -14.65 2.37
CA VAL A 23 -19.33 -15.39 1.14
C VAL A 23 -19.99 -14.49 0.12
N SER A 24 -20.94 -13.64 0.52
CA SER A 24 -21.56 -12.66 -0.37
C SER A 24 -20.51 -11.74 -1.00
N ASN A 25 -19.57 -11.23 -0.20
CA ASN A 25 -18.51 -10.35 -0.70
C ASN A 25 -17.59 -11.07 -1.70
N TRP A 26 -17.22 -12.33 -1.45
CA TRP A 26 -16.45 -13.13 -2.41
C TRP A 26 -17.20 -13.33 -3.72
N ILE A 27 -18.52 -13.59 -3.64
CA ILE A 27 -19.35 -13.78 -4.82
C ILE A 27 -19.42 -12.49 -5.65
N THR A 28 -19.71 -11.36 -4.99
CA THR A 28 -19.76 -10.05 -5.65
C THR A 28 -18.42 -9.69 -6.28
N ALA A 29 -17.32 -9.79 -5.54
CA ALA A 29 -15.99 -9.46 -6.04
C ALA A 29 -15.59 -10.35 -7.22
N TRP A 30 -15.93 -11.64 -7.19
CA TRP A 30 -15.70 -12.55 -8.31
C TRP A 30 -16.48 -12.17 -9.57
N TYR A 31 -17.74 -11.74 -9.44
CA TYR A 31 -18.54 -11.33 -10.61
C TYR A 31 -18.11 -9.97 -11.18
N GLU A 32 -17.63 -9.05 -10.34
CA GLU A 32 -17.19 -7.72 -10.78
C GLU A 32 -15.78 -7.74 -11.37
N GLN A 33 -14.86 -8.48 -10.76
CA GLN A 33 -13.42 -8.39 -11.06
C GLN A 33 -12.83 -9.73 -11.51
N GLY A 34 -13.57 -10.84 -11.41
CA GLY A 34 -13.08 -12.15 -11.82
C GLY A 34 -11.86 -12.57 -11.00
N VAL A 35 -10.82 -13.05 -11.69
CA VAL A 35 -9.61 -13.57 -11.04
C VAL A 35 -8.85 -12.49 -10.27
N SER A 36 -8.97 -11.21 -10.62
CA SER A 36 -8.27 -10.15 -9.88
C SER A 36 -8.79 -9.98 -8.46
N SER A 37 -10.05 -10.34 -8.18
CA SER A 37 -10.62 -10.32 -6.82
C SER A 37 -9.94 -11.26 -5.81
N LEU A 38 -9.18 -12.25 -6.31
CA LEU A 38 -8.45 -13.20 -5.48
C LEU A 38 -7.13 -12.62 -4.96
N PHE A 39 -6.62 -11.57 -5.59
CA PHE A 39 -5.37 -10.95 -5.18
C PHE A 39 -5.66 -9.86 -4.15
N ASP A 40 -4.83 -9.81 -3.11
CA ASP A 40 -4.85 -8.70 -2.18
C ASP A 40 -4.50 -7.41 -2.94
N ASP A 41 -5.41 -6.43 -2.89
CA ASP A 41 -5.09 -5.07 -3.26
C ASP A 41 -3.90 -4.56 -2.44
N LYS A 42 -3.17 -3.60 -3.03
CA LYS A 42 -2.05 -2.96 -2.34
C LYS A 42 -2.55 -2.35 -1.03
N ARG A 43 -2.27 -3.02 0.09
CA ARG A 43 -2.72 -2.62 1.42
C ARG A 43 -2.37 -1.14 1.64
N SER A 44 -3.37 -0.33 1.99
CA SER A 44 -3.21 1.08 2.29
C SER A 44 -2.52 1.24 3.65
N GLY A 45 -1.22 0.93 3.70
CA GLY A 45 -0.37 1.37 4.80
C GLY A 45 -0.35 2.91 4.85
N ARG A 46 0.18 3.47 5.96
CA ARG A 46 0.32 4.93 6.11
C ARG A 46 0.98 5.51 4.84
N PRO A 47 0.36 6.50 4.18
CA PRO A 47 0.91 7.10 2.98
C PRO A 47 2.31 7.66 3.27
N SER A 48 3.18 7.58 2.27
CA SER A 48 4.52 8.18 2.35
C SER A 48 4.38 9.67 2.64
N ILE A 49 5.24 10.22 3.51
CA ILE A 49 5.27 11.66 3.80
C ILE A 49 5.69 12.44 2.54
N TYR A 50 6.60 11.84 1.75
CA TYR A 50 7.08 12.41 0.51
C TYR A 50 6.31 11.87 -0.70
N SER A 51 5.96 12.79 -1.60
CA SER A 51 5.55 12.50 -2.97
C SER A 51 6.73 11.91 -3.77
N GLN A 52 6.45 11.31 -4.93
CA GLN A 52 7.48 10.74 -5.80
C GLN A 52 8.49 11.80 -6.31
N GLU A 53 8.01 13.03 -6.54
CA GLU A 53 8.85 14.18 -6.92
C GLU A 53 9.77 14.61 -5.78
N GLU A 54 9.23 14.76 -4.57
CA GLU A 54 9.96 15.11 -3.36
C GLU A 54 11.01 14.04 -3.00
N ALA A 55 10.68 12.77 -3.22
CA ALA A 55 11.60 11.66 -3.02
C ALA A 55 12.75 11.68 -4.05
N SER A 56 12.50 12.13 -5.27
CA SER A 56 13.52 12.30 -6.31
C SER A 56 14.46 13.47 -6.01
N LEU A 57 13.91 14.59 -5.52
CA LEU A 57 14.71 15.73 -5.02
C LEU A 57 15.57 15.31 -3.82
N LEU A 58 15.04 14.46 -2.94
CA LEU A 58 15.81 13.94 -1.81
C LEU A 58 17.02 13.14 -2.30
N LYS A 59 16.81 12.34 -3.34
CA LYS A 59 17.88 11.52 -3.93
C LYS A 59 18.96 12.40 -4.55
N SER A 60 18.62 13.46 -5.29
CA SER A 60 19.64 14.36 -5.84
C SER A 60 20.50 15.01 -4.75
N PHE A 61 19.88 15.45 -3.64
CA PHE A 61 20.65 16.01 -2.51
C PHE A 61 21.54 14.99 -1.80
N VAL A 62 21.10 13.72 -1.75
CA VAL A 62 21.89 12.62 -1.17
C VAL A 62 23.01 12.17 -2.10
N ASP A 63 22.80 12.19 -3.42
CA ASP A 63 23.81 11.84 -4.41
C ASP A 63 24.94 12.89 -4.46
N GLU A 64 24.62 14.17 -4.24
CA GLU A 64 25.63 15.24 -4.11
C GLU A 64 26.48 15.09 -2.84
N GLU A 65 25.86 14.77 -1.70
CA GLU A 65 26.55 14.64 -0.41
C GLU A 65 26.10 13.39 0.37
N PRO A 66 26.59 12.18 0.01
CA PRO A 66 26.11 10.91 0.59
C PRO A 66 26.42 10.77 2.08
N HIS A 67 27.43 11.50 2.57
CA HIS A 67 27.85 11.47 3.97
C HIS A 67 27.00 12.36 4.89
N GLN A 68 26.23 13.32 4.35
CA GLN A 68 25.53 14.35 5.13
C GLN A 68 24.01 14.22 5.06
N LEU A 69 23.46 13.08 5.49
CA LEU A 69 22.01 12.83 5.49
C LEU A 69 21.18 13.87 6.28
N LYS A 70 21.75 14.45 7.35
CA LYS A 70 21.10 15.54 8.10
C LYS A 70 20.95 16.81 7.28
N ARG A 71 21.90 17.10 6.39
CA ARG A 71 21.85 18.27 5.53
C ARG A 71 20.82 18.09 4.43
N ALA A 72 20.78 16.92 3.79
CA ALA A 72 19.74 16.58 2.81
C ALA A 72 18.33 16.66 3.44
N GLN A 73 18.17 16.21 4.69
CA GLN A 73 16.92 16.36 5.45
C GLN A 73 16.54 17.84 5.62
N SER A 74 17.48 18.68 6.07
CA SER A 74 17.23 20.11 6.24
C SER A 74 16.89 20.80 4.92
N LEU A 75 17.57 20.47 3.82
CA LEU A 75 17.29 21.05 2.50
C LEU A 75 15.87 20.73 2.03
N ILE A 76 15.46 19.46 2.18
CA ILE A 76 14.09 19.01 1.87
C ILE A 76 13.04 19.64 2.78
N GLN A 77 13.35 19.80 4.06
CA GLN A 77 12.44 20.46 4.99
C GLN A 77 12.27 21.94 4.63
N ASN A 78 13.32 22.61 4.18
CA ASN A 78 13.24 23.99 3.68
C ASN A 78 12.46 24.10 2.36
N SER A 79 12.63 23.16 1.43
CA SER A 79 11.93 23.20 0.13
C SER A 79 10.45 22.84 0.23
N THR A 80 10.12 21.90 1.12
CA THR A 80 8.80 21.26 1.16
C THR A 80 7.99 21.62 2.42
N GLY A 81 8.63 22.17 3.45
CA GLY A 81 7.99 22.50 4.73
C GLY A 81 7.58 21.29 5.58
N LYS A 82 7.89 20.07 5.14
CA LYS A 82 7.50 18.83 5.82
C LYS A 82 8.59 18.34 6.75
N GLU A 83 8.31 18.36 8.05
CA GLU A 83 9.22 17.79 9.05
C GLU A 83 9.22 16.27 9.02
N CYS A 84 10.40 15.68 8.88
CA CYS A 84 10.56 14.23 8.75
C CYS A 84 11.69 13.74 9.63
N SER A 85 11.59 12.51 10.13
CA SER A 85 12.70 11.86 10.83
C SER A 85 13.80 11.40 9.86
N LEU A 86 15.04 11.26 10.33
CA LEU A 86 16.12 10.59 9.58
C LEU A 86 15.75 9.17 9.13
N GLY A 87 14.89 8.48 9.89
CA GLY A 87 14.36 7.16 9.53
C GLY A 87 13.47 7.21 8.29
N THR A 88 12.69 8.29 8.12
CA THR A 88 11.89 8.52 6.91
C THR A 88 12.79 8.71 5.70
N VAL A 89 13.83 9.55 5.81
CA VAL A 89 14.81 9.81 4.74
C VAL A 89 15.51 8.53 4.28
N LYS A 90 16.00 7.71 5.22
CA LYS A 90 16.61 6.41 4.87
C LYS A 90 15.61 5.46 4.20
N ARG A 91 14.35 5.42 4.68
CA ARG A 91 13.30 4.57 4.11
C ARG A 91 12.91 5.00 2.71
N THR A 92 12.89 6.30 2.42
CA THR A 92 12.57 6.80 1.09
C THR A 92 13.69 6.53 0.10
N ILE A 93 14.95 6.75 0.48
CA ILE A 93 16.11 6.37 -0.36
C ILE A 93 16.10 4.87 -0.67
N LYS A 94 15.78 4.01 0.30
CA LYS A 94 15.70 2.55 0.10
C LYS A 94 14.54 2.11 -0.82
N LYS A 95 13.48 2.90 -0.92
CA LYS A 95 12.28 2.56 -1.71
C LYS A 95 12.38 2.98 -3.17
N ILE A 96 13.28 3.91 -3.49
CA ILE A 96 13.61 4.34 -4.87
C ILE A 96 14.64 3.37 -5.43
#